data_AF-A0A4Y3KT76-F1
#
_entry.id   AF-A0A4Y3KT76-F1
#
_cell.length_a   1.000
_cell.length_b   1.000
_cell.length_c   1.000
_cell.angle_alpha   90.00
_cell.angle_beta   90.00
_cell.angle_gamma   90.00
#
_symmetry.space_group_name_H-M   'P 1'
#
loop_
_entity.id
_entity.type
_entity.pdbx_description
1 polymer ?
#
loop_
_entity_poly.entity_id
_entity_poly.type
_entity_poly.pdbx_seq_one_letter_code
_entity_poly.pdbx_strand_id
1 'polypeptide(L)' 'MTDGMLERNAEELDLPALIAATGHLHPREATRDLTDRVLEATGQALTDDATLLVLDWHAEHGRGRHTHAGTPA' A
#
# COMPACT_ATOMS: atom_id res chain seq x y z
N MET A 1 -8.02 -2.47 -2.74
CA MET A 1 -7.76 -3.89 -3.04
C MET A 1 -9.01 -4.50 -3.63
N THR A 2 -8.90 -5.61 -4.36
CA THR A 2 -10.06 -6.43 -4.79
C THR A 2 -10.41 -7.46 -3.73
N ASP A 3 -11.59 -8.09 -3.87
CA ASP A 3 -12.07 -9.18 -3.01
C ASP A 3 -11.19 -10.44 -3.07
N GLY A 4 -10.50 -10.69 -4.19
CA GLY A 4 -9.47 -11.73 -4.26
C GLY A 4 -8.34 -11.58 -3.22
N MET A 5 -8.07 -10.37 -2.71
CA MET A 5 -7.12 -10.18 -1.59
C MET A 5 -7.70 -10.63 -0.24
N LEU A 6 -9.04 -10.71 -0.10
CA LEU A 6 -9.76 -11.11 1.11
C LEU A 6 -10.23 -12.57 1.07
N GLU A 7 -9.74 -13.34 0.09
CA GLU A 7 -10.19 -14.69 -0.20
C GLU A 7 -10.19 -15.62 1.03
N ARG A 8 -11.10 -16.61 1.06
CA ARG A 8 -11.22 -17.62 2.14
C ARG A 8 -9.94 -18.36 2.48
N ASN A 9 -9.10 -18.64 1.49
CA ASN A 9 -7.80 -19.27 1.71
C ASN A 9 -6.82 -18.34 2.44
N ALA A 10 -7.08 -17.03 2.43
CA ALA A 10 -6.38 -16.00 3.19
C ALA A 10 -7.23 -15.47 4.37
N GLU A 11 -8.36 -16.10 4.75
CA GLU A 11 -9.17 -15.67 5.92
C GLU A 11 -8.39 -15.76 7.24
N GLU A 12 -7.35 -16.61 7.30
CA GLU A 12 -6.43 -16.67 8.43
C GLU A 12 -5.53 -15.42 8.53
N LEU A 13 -5.45 -14.62 7.46
CA LEU A 13 -4.66 -13.38 7.40
C LEU A 13 -5.47 -12.20 7.95
N ASP A 14 -5.03 -11.64 9.08
CA ASP A 14 -5.51 -10.34 9.56
C ASP A 14 -4.91 -9.21 8.70
N LEU A 15 -5.49 -8.99 7.53
CA LEU A 15 -5.05 -7.96 6.57
C LEU A 15 -5.02 -6.55 7.16
N PRO A 16 -6.01 -6.09 7.94
CA PRO A 16 -5.92 -4.81 8.65
C PRO A 16 -4.67 -4.71 9.53
N ALA A 17 -4.35 -5.74 10.31
CA ALA A 17 -3.15 -5.74 11.15
C ALA A 17 -1.86 -5.71 10.31
N LEU A 18 -1.83 -6.41 9.17
CA LEU A 18 -0.68 -6.39 8.26
C LEU A 18 -0.48 -5.05 7.55
N ILE A 19 -1.57 -4.38 7.15
CA ILE A 19 -1.51 -3.02 6.60
C ILE A 19 -0.94 -2.06 7.65
N ALA A 20 -1.37 -2.18 8.90
CA ALA A 20 -0.82 -1.36 9.98
C ALA A 20 0.67 -1.65 10.24
N ALA A 21 1.06 -2.94 10.22
CA ALA A 21 2.44 -3.35 10.44
C ALA A 21 3.39 -2.88 9.32
N THR A 22 2.90 -2.77 8.08
CA THR A 22 3.68 -2.36 6.90
C THR A 22 3.69 -0.86 6.67
N GLY A 23 2.94 -0.06 7.44
CA GLY A 23 2.78 1.38 7.21
C GLY A 23 4.04 2.24 7.33
N HIS A 24 5.14 1.69 7.84
CA HIS A 24 6.45 2.35 7.92
C HIS A 24 7.35 2.06 6.70
N LEU A 25 6.95 1.13 5.84
CA LEU A 25 7.71 0.73 4.65
C LEU A 25 7.41 1.66 3.49
N HIS A 26 8.35 1.75 2.53
CA HIS A 26 8.05 2.43 1.27
C HIS A 26 6.89 1.70 0.55
N PRO A 27 5.97 2.39 -0.16
CA PRO A 27 4.80 1.75 -0.79
C PRO A 27 5.12 0.51 -1.63
N ARG A 28 6.26 0.52 -2.33
CA ARG A 28 6.77 -0.62 -3.10
C ARG A 28 7.08 -1.84 -2.23
N GLU A 29 7.69 -1.63 -1.07
CA GLU A 29 8.05 -2.69 -0.13
C GLU A 29 6.81 -3.21 0.60
N ALA A 30 5.93 -2.32 1.04
CA ALA A 30 4.64 -2.69 1.64
C ALA A 30 3.78 -3.51 0.68
N THR A 31 3.71 -3.12 -0.61
CA THR A 31 2.98 -3.88 -1.64
C THR A 31 3.54 -5.29 -1.77
N ARG A 32 4.87 -5.41 -1.84
CA ARG A 32 5.53 -6.70 -1.99
C ARG A 32 5.30 -7.60 -0.78
N ASP A 33 5.51 -7.09 0.43
CA ASP A 33 5.31 -7.85 1.68
C ASP A 33 3.85 -8.32 1.83
N LEU A 34 2.87 -7.46 1.53
CA LEU A 34 1.45 -7.82 1.59
C LEU A 34 1.08 -8.88 0.55
N THR A 35 1.59 -8.77 -0.69
CA THR A 35 1.37 -9.78 -1.72
C THR A 35 2.02 -11.11 -1.37
N ASP A 36 3.26 -11.10 -0.89
CA ASP A 36 3.99 -12.32 -0.51
C ASP A 36 3.24 -13.08 0.61
N ARG A 37 2.78 -12.37 1.66
CA ARG A 37 1.99 -12.98 2.75
C ARG A 37 0.66 -13.57 2.31
N VAL A 38 -0.05 -12.89 1.39
CA VAL A 38 -1.30 -13.42 0.83
C VAL A 38 -1.03 -14.68 0.02
N LEU A 39 -0.01 -14.68 -0.84
CA LEU A 39 0.37 -15.87 -1.61
C LEU A 39 0.82 -17.02 -0.70
N GLU A 40 1.54 -16.74 0.38
CA GLU A 40 1.95 -17.77 1.35
C GLU A 40 0.75 -18.42 2.04
N ALA A 41 -0.22 -17.62 2.51
CA ALA A 41 -1.40 -18.16 3.17
C ALA A 41 -2.33 -18.93 2.24
N THR A 42 -2.44 -18.52 0.98
CA THR A 42 -3.23 -19.27 -0.02
C THR A 42 -2.49 -20.49 -0.58
N GLY A 43 -1.27 -20.79 -0.13
CA GLY A 43 -0.47 -21.87 -0.69
C GLY A 43 -0.11 -21.64 -2.16
N GLN A 44 0.03 -20.38 -2.56
CA GLN A 44 0.26 -19.90 -3.93
C GLN A 44 -0.90 -20.21 -4.90
N ALA A 45 -2.09 -20.52 -4.38
CA ALA A 45 -3.26 -20.90 -5.15
C ALA A 45 -4.43 -19.94 -4.86
N LEU A 46 -4.39 -18.77 -5.51
CA LEU A 46 -5.52 -17.84 -5.54
C LEU A 46 -6.65 -18.43 -6.38
N THR A 47 -7.89 -18.40 -5.88
CA THR A 47 -9.06 -18.85 -6.66
C THR A 47 -9.66 -17.71 -7.49
N ASP A 48 -9.27 -16.45 -7.23
CA ASP A 48 -9.72 -15.26 -7.95
C ASP A 48 -8.59 -14.23 -8.15
N ASP A 49 -8.84 -13.20 -8.96
CA ASP A 49 -7.91 -12.11 -9.22
C ASP A 49 -7.69 -11.21 -7.98
N ALA A 50 -6.49 -11.28 -7.41
CA ALA A 50 -6.09 -10.49 -6.25
C ALA A 50 -5.24 -9.28 -6.66
N THR A 51 -5.77 -8.06 -6.46
CA THR A 51 -5.09 -6.80 -6.79
C THR A 51 -5.02 -5.87 -5.58
N LEU A 52 -3.83 -5.29 -5.34
CA LEU A 52 -3.56 -4.31 -4.28
C LEU A 52 -2.97 -3.02 -4.87
N LEU A 53 -3.39 -1.88 -4.34
CA LEU A 53 -2.79 -0.57 -4.57
C LEU A 53 -2.43 0.03 -3.22
N VAL A 54 -1.14 0.35 -3.02
CA VAL A 54 -0.64 1.05 -1.83
C VAL A 54 -0.31 2.49 -2.22
N LEU A 55 -0.83 3.43 -1.44
CA LEU A 55 -0.60 4.87 -1.62
C LEU A 55 -0.03 5.42 -0.32
N ASP A 56 1.09 6.13 -0.41
CA ASP A 56 1.57 6.99 0.67
C ASP A 56 1.16 8.43 0.33
N TRP A 57 0.41 9.05 1.26
CA TRP A 57 -0.09 10.39 1.09
C TRP A 57 0.78 11.38 1.86
N HIS A 58 1.62 12.10 1.14
CA HIS A 58 2.33 13.24 1.70
C HIS A 58 1.40 14.45 1.74
N ALA A 59 0.74 14.68 2.87
CA ALA A 59 0.05 15.94 3.10
C ALA A 59 1.06 17.09 3.02
N GLU A 60 0.86 18.03 2.10
CA GLU A 60 1.65 19.26 2.02
C GLU A 60 1.42 20.11 3.28
N HIS A 61 2.19 19.84 4.33
CA HIS A 61 2.32 20.75 5.44
C HIS A 61 3.16 21.94 4.96
N GLY A 62 2.50 22.96 4.41
CA GLY A 62 2.93 24.36 4.46
C GLY A 62 4.38 24.65 4.04
N ARG A 63 4.92 24.01 3.00
CA ARG A 63 6.09 24.60 2.33
C ARG A 63 5.58 25.74 1.46
N GLY A 64 5.54 26.94 2.05
CA GLY A 64 5.37 28.18 1.31
C GLY A 64 6.27 28.13 0.08
N ARG A 65 5.65 28.15 -1.11
CA ARG A 65 6.36 28.45 -2.36
C ARG A 65 6.98 29.85 -2.18
N HIS A 66 8.22 29.91 -1.73
CA HIS A 66 9.05 31.08 -1.96
C HIS A 66 9.53 31.00 -3.41
N THR A 67 8.66 31.39 -4.34
CA THR A 67 9.12 31.81 -5.66
C THR A 67 9.72 33.21 -5.47
N HIS A 68 11.05 33.32 -5.46
CA HIS A 68 11.69 34.59 -5.75
C HIS A 68 11.45 34.90 -7.23
N ALA A 69 10.32 35.52 -7.53
CA ALA A 69 10.14 36.19 -8.80
C ALA A 69 11.07 37.43 -8.81
N GLY A 70 12.23 37.33 -9.45
CA GLY A 70 12.89 38.50 -10.06
C GLY A 70 12.23 38.77 -11.41
N THR A 71 11.95 40.00 -11.85
CA THR A 71 12.40 41.35 -11.45
C THR A 71 11.26 42.33 -11.72
N PRO A 72 11.00 43.35 -10.88
CA PRO A 72 10.19 44.50 -11.26
C PRO A 72 11.02 45.54 -12.04
N ALA A 73 10.46 45.98 -13.17
CA ALA A 73 10.76 47.14 -14.04
C ALA A 73 12.22 47.40 -14.45
#